data_AF-J3I5Z5-F1
#
_entry.id   AF-J3I5Z5-F1
#
_cell.length_a   1.000
_cell.length_b   1.000
_cell.length_c   1.000
_cell.angle_alpha   90.00
_cell.angle_beta   90.00
_cell.angle_gamma   90.00
#
_symmetry.space_group_name_H-M   'P 1'
#
loop_
_entity.id
_entity.type
_entity.pdbx_description
1 polymer ?
#
loop_
_entity_poly.entity_id
_entity_poly.type
_entity_poly.pdbx_seq_one_letter_code
_entity_poly.pdbx_strand_id
1 'polypeptide(L)'
;MTKILNVNDLCDAIVGSTLDVSRQRALIDDLETTVARVAKTLADHYGVIAERAEYEAGFGGLCVNFRPAYDGQECPDVIDHGDEGGDWP
;
A
#
# COMPACT_ATOMS: atom_id res chain seq x y z
N MET A 1 7.80 -13.84 -25.83
CA MET A 1 6.59 -13.92 -24.99
C MET A 1 6.91 -13.23 -23.67
N THR A 2 6.08 -12.30 -23.21
CA THR A 2 6.35 -11.44 -22.04
C THR A 2 5.43 -11.81 -20.89
N LYS A 3 5.94 -11.80 -19.66
CA LYS A 3 5.15 -11.95 -18.41
C LYS A 3 4.94 -10.56 -17.80
N ILE A 4 3.76 -10.33 -17.23
CA ILE A 4 3.36 -9.07 -16.62
C ILE A 4 2.97 -9.39 -15.18
N LEU A 5 3.56 -8.68 -14.21
CA LEU A 5 3.25 -8.78 -12.78
C LEU A 5 2.72 -7.41 -12.33
N ASN A 6 1.67 -7.41 -11.51
CA ASN A 6 1.32 -6.21 -10.75
C ASN A 6 2.30 -6.05 -9.56
N VAL A 7 2.15 -4.97 -8.77
CA VAL A 7 3.07 -4.71 -7.65
C VAL A 7 2.98 -5.79 -6.57
N ASN A 8 1.80 -6.33 -6.29
CA ASN A 8 1.62 -7.38 -5.29
C ASN A 8 2.30 -8.69 -5.74
N ASP A 9 2.05 -9.11 -6.98
CA ASP A 9 2.69 -10.30 -7.56
C ASP A 9 4.22 -10.13 -7.64
N LEU A 10 4.71 -8.90 -7.82
CA LEU A 10 6.14 -8.59 -7.78
C LEU A 10 6.71 -8.75 -6.36
N CYS A 11 6.01 -8.25 -5.34
CA CYS A 11 6.41 -8.46 -3.94
C CYS A 11 6.43 -9.96 -3.59
N ASP A 12 5.41 -10.72 -3.99
CA ASP A 12 5.36 -12.17 -3.80
C ASP A 12 6.53 -12.86 -4.52
N ALA A 13 6.85 -12.44 -5.74
CA ALA A 13 7.99 -12.97 -6.49
C ALA A 13 9.33 -12.63 -5.82
N ILE A 14 9.47 -11.45 -5.21
CA ILE A 14 10.67 -11.06 -4.44
C ILE A 14 10.82 -11.98 -3.22
N VAL A 15 9.75 -12.17 -2.43
CA VAL A 15 9.77 -13.03 -1.23
C VAL A 15 9.97 -14.50 -1.59
N GLY A 16 9.37 -14.97 -2.69
CA GLY A 16 9.53 -16.34 -3.19
C GLY A 16 10.83 -16.59 -3.97
N SER A 17 11.68 -15.58 -4.16
CA SER A 17 12.92 -15.71 -4.94
C SER A 17 14.05 -16.40 -4.17
N THR A 18 15.14 -16.72 -4.87
CA THR A 18 16.38 -17.24 -4.27
C THR A 18 17.32 -16.13 -3.75
N LEU A 19 16.85 -14.88 -3.67
CA LEU A 19 17.63 -13.79 -3.09
C LEU A 19 17.82 -14.03 -1.58
N ASP A 20 18.90 -13.51 -1.02
CA ASP A 20 19.06 -13.52 0.43
C ASP A 20 18.02 -12.61 1.11
N VAL A 21 17.63 -12.97 2.34
CA VAL A 21 16.57 -12.31 3.10
C VAL A 21 16.81 -10.80 3.23
N SER A 22 18.08 -10.38 3.40
CA SER A 22 18.42 -8.96 3.51
C SER A 22 18.14 -8.20 2.21
N ARG A 23 18.46 -8.77 1.04
CA ARG A 23 18.11 -8.18 -0.25
C ARG A 23 16.61 -8.19 -0.50
N GLN A 24 15.91 -9.27 -0.16
CA GLN A 24 14.46 -9.31 -0.29
C GLN A 24 13.81 -8.18 0.50
N ARG A 25 14.19 -8.03 1.77
CA ARG A 25 13.67 -6.97 2.64
C ARG A 25 13.98 -5.57 2.10
N ALA A 26 15.22 -5.31 1.67
CA ALA A 26 15.59 -4.01 1.10
C ALA A 26 14.74 -3.63 -0.13
N LEU A 27 14.44 -4.61 -1.01
CA LEU A 27 13.58 -4.37 -2.17
C LEU A 27 12.12 -4.09 -1.78
N ILE A 28 11.60 -4.80 -0.78
CA ILE A 28 10.25 -4.53 -0.26
C ILE A 28 10.21 -3.16 0.44
N ASP A 29 11.25 -2.78 1.19
CA ASP A 29 11.37 -1.46 1.82
C ASP A 29 11.33 -0.32 0.77
N ASP A 30 12.01 -0.51 -0.37
CA ASP A 30 12.01 0.46 -1.46
C ASP A 30 10.61 0.61 -2.10
N LEU A 31 9.87 -0.49 -2.23
CA LEU A 31 8.49 -0.50 -2.73
C LEU A 31 7.54 0.16 -1.73
N GLU A 32 7.62 -0.20 -0.45
CA GLU A 32 6.86 0.43 0.63
C GLU A 32 7.10 1.93 0.69
N THR A 33 8.36 2.37 0.61
CA THR A 33 8.72 3.79 0.59
C THR A 33 8.09 4.51 -0.61
N THR A 34 8.11 3.87 -1.78
CA THR A 34 7.54 4.44 -3.00
C THR A 34 6.03 4.55 -2.93
N VAL A 35 5.35 3.50 -2.48
CA VAL A 35 3.90 3.46 -2.33
C VAL A 35 3.44 4.46 -1.26
N ALA A 36 4.12 4.54 -0.11
CA ALA A 36 3.82 5.53 0.93
C ALA A 36 3.89 6.97 0.40
N ARG A 37 4.86 7.28 -0.48
CA ARG A 37 4.97 8.61 -1.10
C ARG A 37 3.80 8.91 -2.05
N VAL A 38 3.38 7.93 -2.85
CA VAL A 38 2.25 8.08 -3.76
C VAL A 38 0.95 8.22 -2.97
N ALA A 39 0.74 7.37 -1.96
CA ALA A 39 -0.43 7.43 -1.08
C ALA A 39 -0.51 8.76 -0.33
N LYS A 40 0.62 9.28 0.16
CA LYS A 40 0.66 10.63 0.76
C LYS A 40 0.21 11.71 -0.21
N THR A 41 0.64 11.66 -1.46
CA THR A 41 0.24 12.65 -2.48
C THR A 41 -1.28 12.60 -2.73
N LEU A 42 -1.87 11.40 -2.73
CA LEU A 42 -3.32 11.20 -2.82
C LEU A 42 -4.04 11.73 -1.58
N ALA A 43 -3.52 11.41 -0.39
CA ALA A 43 -4.08 11.86 0.88
C ALA A 43 -4.06 13.39 1.01
N ASP A 44 -2.94 14.03 0.63
CA ASP A 44 -2.80 15.49 0.61
C ASP A 44 -3.83 16.14 -0.33
N HIS A 45 -4.16 15.50 -1.46
CA HIS A 45 -5.19 15.98 -2.39
C HIS A 45 -6.59 15.96 -1.77
N TYR A 46 -6.95 14.91 -1.03
CA TYR A 46 -8.26 14.76 -0.39
C TYR A 46 -8.32 15.36 1.03
N GLY A 47 -7.21 15.86 1.55
CA GLY A 47 -7.12 16.37 2.92
C GLY A 47 -7.31 15.29 3.98
N VAL A 48 -6.96 14.04 3.69
CA VAL A 48 -6.96 12.91 4.64
C VAL A 48 -5.53 12.56 5.03
N ILE A 49 -5.35 11.56 5.89
CA ILE A 49 -4.03 11.09 6.31
C ILE A 49 -3.78 9.70 5.71
N ALA A 50 -2.64 9.53 5.06
CA ALA A 50 -2.08 8.22 4.71
C ALA A 50 -0.99 7.85 5.72
N GLU A 51 -1.02 6.62 6.20
CA GLU A 51 0.01 6.05 7.05
C GLU A 51 1.12 5.38 6.23
N ARG A 52 1.96 4.58 6.89
CA ARG A 52 3.02 3.82 6.22
C ARG A 52 2.41 2.76 5.30
N ALA A 53 3.12 2.48 4.21
CA ALA A 53 2.83 1.31 3.40
C ALA A 53 3.51 0.09 4.01
N GLU A 54 2.81 -1.03 4.09
CA GLU A 54 3.38 -2.29 4.60
C GLU A 54 2.99 -3.44 3.68
N TYR A 55 3.97 -4.29 3.37
CA TYR A 55 3.74 -5.50 2.63
C TYR A 55 3.36 -6.66 3.56
N GLU A 56 2.16 -7.20 3.36
CA GLU A 56 1.68 -8.39 4.07
C GLU A 56 1.49 -9.56 3.10
N ALA A 57 2.46 -10.48 3.11
CA ALA A 57 2.41 -11.68 2.28
C ALA A 57 1.17 -12.52 2.62
N GLY A 58 0.32 -12.77 1.62
CA GLY A 58 -0.92 -13.54 1.77
C GLY A 58 -2.09 -12.78 2.40
N PHE A 59 -1.95 -11.48 2.69
CA PHE A 59 -3.01 -10.65 3.25
C PHE A 59 -3.10 -9.29 2.52
N GLY A 60 -3.70 -9.28 1.34
CA GLY A 60 -3.94 -8.05 0.55
C GLY A 60 -2.71 -7.51 -0.22
N GLY A 61 -1.50 -7.88 0.17
CA GLY A 61 -0.27 -7.46 -0.50
C GLY A 61 0.31 -6.19 0.10
N LEU A 62 0.74 -5.24 -0.75
CA LEU A 62 1.29 -3.97 -0.29
C LEU A 62 0.17 -2.96 -0.05
N CYS A 63 -0.13 -2.71 1.23
CA CYS A 63 -1.30 -1.95 1.67
C CYS A 63 -0.90 -0.61 2.33
N VAL A 64 -1.81 0.36 2.33
CA VAL A 64 -1.66 1.65 3.03
C VAL A 64 -2.95 1.97 3.76
N ASN A 65 -2.85 2.29 5.05
CA ASN A 65 -4.01 2.76 5.82
C ASN A 65 -4.29 4.23 5.52
N PHE A 66 -5.55 4.56 5.27
CA PHE A 66 -6.05 5.92 5.20
C PHE A 66 -6.98 6.17 6.39
N ARG A 67 -6.96 7.40 6.90
CA ARG A 67 -7.84 7.81 8.00
C ARG A 67 -8.19 9.29 7.91
N PRO A 68 -9.27 9.74 8.55
CA PRO A 68 -9.61 11.15 8.60
C PRO A 68 -8.52 11.99 9.28
N ALA A 69 -8.42 13.25 8.84
CA ALA A 69 -7.56 14.26 9.43
C ALA A 69 -8.19 14.94 10.65
N TYR A 70 -9.52 14.91 10.76
CA TYR A 70 -10.30 15.42 11.88
C TYR A 70 -11.59 14.62 12.06
N ASP A 71 -12.13 14.62 13.28
CA ASP A 71 -13.33 13.87 13.63
C ASP A 71 -14.53 14.27 12.75
N GLY A 72 -15.22 13.27 12.19
CA GLY A 72 -16.40 13.45 11.35
C GLY A 72 -16.12 13.85 9.90
N GLN A 73 -14.86 13.78 9.44
CA GLN A 73 -14.55 13.94 8.02
C GLN A 73 -15.11 12.76 7.21
N GLU A 74 -15.87 13.05 6.15
CA GLU A 74 -16.39 12.01 5.24
C GLU A 74 -15.24 11.32 4.48
N CYS A 75 -15.36 9.99 4.30
CA CYS A 75 -14.42 9.22 3.50
C CYS A 75 -14.55 9.62 2.02
N PRO A 76 -13.45 9.96 1.32
CA PRO A 76 -13.50 10.16 -0.11
C PRO A 76 -13.92 8.88 -0.84
N ASP A 77 -14.92 8.96 -1.74
CA ASP A 77 -15.43 7.80 -2.48
C ASP A 77 -14.32 6.94 -3.11
N VAL A 78 -13.28 7.55 -3.68
CA VAL A 78 -12.19 6.78 -4.32
C VAL A 78 -11.38 5.93 -3.35
N ILE A 79 -11.34 6.30 -2.07
CA ILE A 79 -10.70 5.53 -0.99
C ILE A 79 -11.69 4.46 -0.51
N ASP A 80 -12.95 4.84 -0.30
CA ASP A 80 -14.02 3.92 0.12
C ASP A 80 -14.22 2.75 -0.85
N HIS A 81 -14.24 3.00 -2.16
CA HIS A 81 -14.30 1.94 -3.17
C HIS A 81 -13.08 0.99 -3.15
N GLY A 82 -11.96 1.44 -2.57
CA GLY A 82 -10.77 0.61 -2.37
C GLY A 82 -10.89 -0.36 -1.19
N ASP A 83 -11.73 -0.05 -0.21
CA ASP A 83 -12.00 -0.85 0.98
C ASP A 83 -13.40 -0.57 1.57
N GLU A 84 -14.46 -0.97 0.85
CA GLU A 84 -15.87 -0.65 1.22
C GLU A 84 -16.30 -1.24 2.58
N GLY A 85 -15.54 -2.22 3.08
CA GLY A 85 -15.77 -2.85 4.38
C GLY A 85 -14.90 -2.28 5.51
N GLY A 86 -14.02 -1.34 5.19
CA GLY A 86 -13.09 -0.71 6.11
C GLY A 86 -13.81 0.18 7.13
N ASP A 87 -13.20 0.33 8.30
CA ASP A 87 -13.69 1.26 9.32
C ASP A 87 -13.21 2.68 9.02
N TRP A 88 -14.13 3.65 8.99
CA TRP A 88 -13.84 5.07 8.81
C TRP A 88 -14.43 5.87 9.98
N PRO A 89 -13.64 6.08 11.05
CA PRO A 89 -14.13 6.67 12.30
C PRO A 89 -14.36 8.18 12.26
#